data_AF-A0A947UXK6-F1
#
_entry.id   AF-A0A947UXK6-F1
#
_cell.length_a   1.000
_cell.length_b   1.000
_cell.length_c   1.000
_cell.angle_alpha   90.00
_cell.angle_beta   90.00
_cell.angle_gamma   90.00
#
_symmetry.space_group_name_H-M   'P 1'
#
loop_
_entity.id
_entity.type
_entity.pdbx_description
1 polymer ?
#
loop_
_entity_poly.entity_id
_entity_poly.type
_entity_poly.pdbx_seq_one_letter_code
_entity_poly.pdbx_strand_id
1 'polypeptide(L)'
;VPFVGDADSRAWIAALDKLIALDPRVLVPGHGAPSHAPRTDLVFTRDYLQYLRDQMGPPARKLIPFEEAYEKTDWSKYSAMPAFDEANRINAYNQYLRLEQEVGE
;
A
#
# COMPACT_ATOMS: atom_id res chain seq x y z
N VAL A 1 9.31 0.41 0.50
CA VAL A 1 7.85 0.30 0.65
C VAL A 1 7.53 -0.06 2.10
N PRO A 2 6.33 0.30 2.63
CA PRO A 2 5.94 -0.06 4.00
C PRO A 2 5.67 -1.57 4.13
N PHE A 3 5.71 -2.09 5.37
CA PHE A 3 5.18 -3.42 5.69
C PHE A 3 3.69 -3.29 6.01
N VAL A 4 2.84 -3.94 5.21
CA VAL A 4 1.38 -3.74 5.28
C VAL A 4 0.67 -4.83 6.09
N GLY A 5 1.18 -6.05 6.09
CA GLY A 5 0.53 -7.17 6.79
C GLY A 5 -0.87 -7.44 6.25
N ASP A 6 -1.80 -7.77 7.14
CA ASP A 6 -3.24 -8.00 6.88
C ASP A 6 -4.11 -6.74 7.09
N ALA A 7 -3.46 -5.56 7.19
CA ALA A 7 -4.12 -4.31 7.51
C ALA A 7 -5.29 -3.96 6.58
N ASP A 8 -6.29 -3.28 7.14
CA ASP A 8 -7.33 -2.63 6.36
C ASP A 8 -6.76 -1.44 5.59
N SER A 9 -6.38 -1.70 4.34
CA SER A 9 -5.81 -0.67 3.48
C SER A 9 -6.80 0.46 3.18
N ARG A 10 -8.12 0.21 3.17
CA ARG A 10 -9.14 1.24 2.97
C ARG A 10 -9.19 2.19 4.18
N ALA A 11 -9.25 1.64 5.38
CA ALA A 11 -9.23 2.43 6.61
C ALA A 11 -7.90 3.16 6.80
N TRP A 12 -6.77 2.52 6.43
CA TRP A 12 -5.46 3.14 6.52
C TRP A 12 -5.29 4.30 5.53
N ILE A 13 -5.74 4.16 4.28
CA ILE A 13 -5.77 5.27 3.31
C ILE A 13 -6.61 6.42 3.86
N ALA A 14 -7.81 6.16 4.41
CA ALA A 14 -8.66 7.19 5.01
C ALA A 14 -8.00 7.89 6.21
N ALA A 15 -7.21 7.17 7.02
CA ALA A 15 -6.43 7.76 8.10
C ALA A 15 -5.29 8.64 7.57
N LEU A 16 -4.58 8.20 6.53
CA LEU A 16 -3.52 8.98 5.88
C LEU A 16 -4.08 10.25 5.24
N ASP A 17 -5.26 10.19 4.62
CA ASP A 17 -5.93 11.38 4.06
C ASP A 17 -6.21 12.44 5.14
N LYS A 18 -6.65 12.01 6.33
CA LYS A 18 -6.84 12.93 7.48
C LYS A 18 -5.52 13.53 7.95
N LEU A 19 -4.44 12.75 8.00
CA LEU A 19 -3.11 13.25 8.38
C LEU A 19 -2.54 14.22 7.34
N ILE A 20 -2.77 13.97 6.05
CA ILE A 20 -2.37 14.87 4.96
C ILE A 20 -3.14 16.19 5.05
N ALA A 21 -4.43 16.14 5.38
CA ALA A 21 -5.27 17.32 5.54
C ALA A 21 -4.91 18.17 6.77
N LEU A 22 -4.30 17.57 7.80
CA LEU A 22 -3.79 18.31 8.97
C LEU A 22 -2.60 19.22 8.62
N ASP A 23 -1.94 18.99 7.48
CA ASP A 23 -0.75 19.71 7.00
C ASP A 23 0.33 19.89 8.09
N PRO A 24 0.81 18.77 8.69
CA PRO A 24 1.78 18.86 9.78
C PRO A 24 3.11 19.42 9.28
N ARG A 25 3.84 20.14 10.16
CA ARG A 25 5.19 20.63 9.86
C ARG A 25 6.29 19.59 10.07
N VAL A 26 6.05 18.64 10.98
CA VAL A 26 6.96 17.57 11.35
C VAL A 26 6.15 16.29 11.55
N LEU A 27 6.66 15.17 11.05
CA LEU A 27 6.11 13.84 11.29
C LEU A 27 7.14 13.02 12.08
N VAL A 28 6.76 12.50 13.23
CA VAL A 28 7.58 11.56 13.99
C VAL A 28 7.09 10.14 13.67
N PRO A 29 7.82 9.37 12.84
CA PRO A 29 7.42 8.00 12.50
C PRO A 29 7.67 7.04 13.67
N GLY A 30 7.12 5.82 13.59
CA GLY A 30 7.41 4.77 14.56
C GLY A 30 8.87 4.32 14.57
N HIS A 31 9.58 4.45 13.45
CA HIS A 31 11.01 4.13 13.31
C HIS A 31 11.75 5.22 12.51
N GLY A 32 13.04 5.40 12.80
CA GLY A 32 13.88 6.39 12.10
C GLY A 32 13.76 7.81 12.65
N ALA A 33 14.35 8.76 11.95
CA ALA A 33 14.38 10.16 12.36
C ALA A 33 13.05 10.88 12.07
N PRO A 34 12.72 11.97 12.80
CA PRO A 34 11.63 12.85 12.43
C PRO A 34 11.77 13.36 11.00
N SER A 35 10.66 13.36 10.26
CA SER A 35 10.59 13.92 8.92
C SER A 35 10.18 15.38 8.95
N HIS A 36 10.90 16.17 8.15
CA HIS A 36 10.58 17.57 7.85
C HIS A 36 9.89 17.74 6.48
N ALA A 37 9.57 16.63 5.80
CA ALA A 37 8.79 16.60 4.56
C ALA A 37 7.54 15.71 4.71
N PRO A 38 6.70 15.92 5.74
CA PRO A 38 5.67 14.96 6.14
C PRO A 38 4.61 14.73 5.07
N ARG A 39 4.27 15.75 4.27
CA ARG A 39 3.32 15.58 3.15
C ARG A 39 3.83 14.55 2.14
N THR A 40 5.11 14.60 1.79
CA THR A 40 5.72 13.67 0.83
C THR A 40 5.64 12.24 1.36
N ASP A 41 5.97 12.03 2.62
CA ASP A 41 5.99 10.68 3.23
C ASP A 41 4.57 10.11 3.37
N LEU A 42 3.62 10.92 3.83
CA LEU A 42 2.23 10.50 3.97
C LEU A 42 1.61 10.17 2.62
N VAL A 43 1.85 11.01 1.59
CA VAL A 43 1.38 10.76 0.23
C VAL A 43 2.02 9.51 -0.35
N PHE A 44 3.32 9.29 -0.15
CA PHE A 44 4.00 8.09 -0.62
C PHE A 44 3.35 6.81 -0.07
N THR A 45 3.12 6.74 1.24
CA THR A 45 2.47 5.57 1.87
C THR A 45 1.04 5.39 1.37
N ARG A 46 0.26 6.49 1.30
CA ARG A 46 -1.13 6.47 0.83
C ARG A 46 -1.24 5.97 -0.60
N ASP A 47 -0.39 6.48 -1.48
CA ASP A 47 -0.36 6.13 -2.89
C ASP A 47 0.12 4.70 -3.12
N TYR A 48 1.06 4.19 -2.31
CA TYR A 48 1.47 2.78 -2.38
C TYR A 48 0.33 1.83 -2.00
N LEU A 49 -0.39 2.12 -0.91
CA LEU A 49 -1.55 1.33 -0.51
C LEU A 49 -2.65 1.36 -1.58
N GLN A 50 -2.92 2.53 -2.14
CA GLN A 50 -3.88 2.69 -3.23
C GLN A 50 -3.45 1.88 -4.45
N TYR A 51 -2.16 1.92 -4.80
CA TYR A 51 -1.62 1.14 -5.92
C TYR A 51 -1.85 -0.35 -5.75
N LEU A 52 -1.60 -0.90 -4.56
CA LEU A 52 -1.88 -2.32 -4.28
C LEU A 52 -3.37 -2.65 -4.48
N ARG A 53 -4.27 -1.79 -3.98
CA ARG A 53 -5.72 -1.99 -4.17
C ARG A 53 -6.13 -1.93 -5.65
N ASP A 54 -5.55 -1.01 -6.40
CA ASP A 54 -5.85 -0.81 -7.82
C ASP A 54 -5.34 -1.97 -8.68
N GLN A 55 -4.15 -2.48 -8.40
CA GLN A 55 -3.55 -3.57 -9.16
C GLN A 55 -4.10 -4.94 -8.76
N MET A 56 -4.33 -5.18 -7.46
CA MET A 56 -4.75 -6.50 -6.95
C MET A 56 -6.28 -6.66 -6.88
N GLY A 57 -7.05 -5.58 -6.80
CA GLY A 57 -8.51 -5.64 -6.67
C GLY A 57 -9.23 -6.23 -7.89
N PRO A 58 -8.95 -5.77 -9.13
CA PRO A 58 -9.56 -6.34 -10.33
C PRO A 58 -9.28 -7.84 -10.54
N PRO A 59 -8.03 -8.36 -10.40
CA PRO A 59 -7.78 -9.79 -10.51
C PRO A 59 -8.41 -10.59 -9.37
N ALA A 60 -8.40 -10.08 -8.12
CA ALA A 60 -9.08 -10.72 -7.00
C ALA A 60 -10.58 -10.93 -7.26
N ARG A 61 -11.27 -9.90 -7.78
CA ARG A 61 -12.69 -9.99 -8.18
C ARG A 61 -12.97 -11.00 -9.28
N LYS A 62 -11.98 -11.30 -10.12
CA LYS A 62 -12.08 -12.22 -11.26
C LYS A 62 -11.52 -13.61 -10.93
N LEU A 63 -11.08 -13.84 -9.69
CA LEU A 63 -10.42 -15.06 -9.26
C LEU A 63 -9.21 -15.43 -10.15
N ILE A 64 -8.48 -14.41 -10.63
CA ILE A 64 -7.23 -14.60 -11.39
C ILE A 64 -6.14 -14.99 -10.39
N PRO A 65 -5.39 -16.09 -10.59
CA PRO A 65 -4.36 -16.51 -9.66
C PRO A 65 -3.40 -15.37 -9.30
N PHE A 66 -3.08 -15.23 -8.01
CA PHE A 66 -2.21 -14.14 -7.53
C PHE A 66 -0.88 -14.06 -8.28
N GLU A 67 -0.24 -15.20 -8.55
CA GLU A 67 1.06 -15.21 -9.25
C GLU A 67 0.94 -14.53 -10.62
N GLU A 68 -0.11 -14.87 -11.38
CA GLU A 68 -0.37 -14.27 -12.69
C GLU A 68 -0.66 -12.77 -12.59
N ALA A 69 -1.44 -12.36 -11.59
CA ALA A 69 -1.71 -10.95 -11.32
C ALA A 69 -0.44 -10.17 -10.96
N TYR A 70 0.41 -10.75 -10.10
CA TYR A 70 1.63 -10.14 -9.62
C TYR A 70 2.67 -9.99 -10.73
N GLU A 71 2.89 -11.03 -11.53
CA GLU A 71 3.82 -11.03 -12.67
C GLU A 71 3.40 -10.03 -13.76
N LYS A 72 2.10 -9.84 -13.98
CA LYS A 72 1.56 -8.89 -14.97
C LYS A 72 1.55 -7.43 -14.49
N THR A 73 1.73 -7.20 -13.20
CA THR A 73 1.70 -5.84 -12.64
C THR A 73 3.01 -5.12 -12.93
N ASP A 74 2.93 -3.87 -13.41
CA ASP A 74 4.11 -3.02 -13.56
C ASP A 74 4.56 -2.52 -12.18
N TRP A 75 5.71 -2.98 -11.69
CA TRP A 75 6.24 -2.54 -10.40
C TRP A 75 7.23 -1.38 -10.51
N SER A 76 7.49 -0.83 -11.70
CA SER A 76 8.54 0.17 -11.94
C SER A 76 8.48 1.39 -11.02
N LYS A 77 7.28 1.82 -10.64
CA LYS A 77 7.07 2.95 -9.70
C LYS A 77 7.65 2.69 -8.30
N TYR A 78 7.72 1.44 -7.87
CA TYR A 78 8.11 1.06 -6.50
C TYR A 78 9.31 0.13 -6.42
N SER A 79 9.74 -0.48 -7.53
CA SER A 79 10.81 -1.50 -7.56
C SER A 79 12.16 -1.00 -7.07
N ALA A 80 12.44 0.30 -7.22
CA ALA A 80 13.68 0.92 -6.72
C ALA A 80 13.61 1.35 -5.24
N MET A 81 12.47 1.17 -4.57
CA MET A 81 12.29 1.62 -3.18
C MET A 81 12.94 0.65 -2.20
N PRO A 82 13.48 1.14 -1.06
CA PRO A 82 14.00 0.26 -0.01
C PRO A 82 12.96 -0.75 0.46
N ALA A 83 13.38 -1.95 0.84
CA ALA A 83 12.51 -3.04 1.29
C ALA A 83 11.51 -3.58 0.23
N PHE A 84 11.67 -3.24 -1.06
CA PHE A 84 10.74 -3.72 -2.10
C PHE A 84 10.78 -5.23 -2.25
N ASP A 85 11.97 -5.82 -2.37
CA ASP A 85 12.15 -7.26 -2.57
C ASP A 85 11.67 -8.06 -1.35
N GLU A 86 11.79 -7.50 -0.15
CA GLU A 86 11.41 -8.13 1.12
C GLU A 86 9.91 -8.02 1.40
N ALA A 87 9.26 -6.91 1.04
CA ALA A 87 7.90 -6.62 1.49
C ALA A 87 6.86 -6.58 0.37
N ASN A 88 7.20 -6.15 -0.86
CA ASN A 88 6.18 -5.83 -1.85
C ASN A 88 5.31 -7.02 -2.24
N ARG A 89 5.92 -8.19 -2.48
CA ARG A 89 5.18 -9.38 -2.87
C ARG A 89 4.22 -9.84 -1.78
N ILE A 90 4.65 -9.80 -0.52
CA ILE A 90 3.81 -10.17 0.64
C ILE A 90 2.69 -9.16 0.82
N ASN A 91 2.98 -7.86 0.70
CA ASN A 91 1.96 -6.82 0.75
C ASN A 91 0.89 -7.02 -0.34
N ALA A 92 1.32 -7.23 -1.58
CA ALA A 92 0.41 -7.46 -2.71
C ALA A 92 -0.46 -8.71 -2.48
N TYR A 93 0.13 -9.81 -1.99
CA TYR A 93 -0.59 -11.05 -1.70
C TYR A 93 -1.66 -10.86 -0.63
N ASN A 94 -1.31 -10.24 0.50
CA ASN A 94 -2.27 -10.01 1.57
C ASN A 94 -3.40 -9.06 1.14
N GLN A 95 -3.07 -8.05 0.32
CA GLN A 95 -4.09 -7.16 -0.25
C GLN A 95 -4.98 -7.90 -1.26
N TYR A 96 -4.43 -8.78 -2.09
CA TYR A 96 -5.21 -9.63 -2.99
C TYR A 96 -6.24 -10.46 -2.21
N LEU A 97 -5.81 -11.19 -1.17
CA LEU A 97 -6.69 -12.03 -0.35
C LEU A 97 -7.77 -11.21 0.37
N ARG A 98 -7.40 -10.04 0.90
CA ARG A 98 -8.36 -9.14 1.55
C ARG A 98 -9.42 -8.64 0.57
N LEU A 99 -9.00 -8.22 -0.62
CA LEU A 99 -9.90 -7.71 -1.65
C LEU A 99 -10.79 -8.80 -2.23
N GLU A 100 -10.34 -10.05 -2.26
CA GLU A 100 -11.17 -11.20 -2.59
C GLU A 100 -12.29 -11.39 -1.55
N GLN A 101 -12.00 -11.22 -0.26
CA GLN A 101 -13.00 -11.30 0.82
C GLN A 101 -14.00 -10.13 0.80
N GLU A 102 -13.55 -8.91 0.47
CA GLU A 102 -14.41 -7.70 0.36
C GLU A 102 -15.51 -7.83 -0.72
N VAL A 103 -15.39 -8.78 -1.65
CA VAL A 103 -16.36 -8.98 -2.76
C VAL A 103 -17.50 -9.92 -2.37
N GLY A 104 -17.30 -10.71 -1.30
CA GLY A 104 -18.32 -11.58 -0.73
C GLY A 104 -19.27 -10.89 0.25
N GLU A 105 -19.01 -9.63 0.62
CA GLU A 105 -19.85 -8.77 1.47
C GLU A 105 -20.76 -7.85 0.63
#